data_AF-A0A8T2MX25-F1
#
_entry.id   AF-A0A8T2MX25-F1
#
_cell.length_a   1.000
_cell.length_b   1.000
_cell.length_c   1.000
_cell.angle_alpha   90.00
_cell.angle_beta   90.00
_cell.angle_gamma   90.00
#
_symmetry.space_group_name_H-M   'P 1'
#
loop_
_entity.id
_entity.type
_entity.pdbx_description
1 polymer ?
#
loop_
_entity_poly.entity_id
_entity_poly.type
_entity_poly.pdbx_seq_one_letter_code
_entity_poly.pdbx_strand_id
1 'polypeptide(L)'
;MAFVPTPSPTVVDQTTLMKKYLQFVAALTDNNTPDETKLKMMQEVSENFENVTSSPQYSTFLEHIIPRFLTFLQDGEVQFLQEKPTQQLRKLVLEIIHRIPTNEHLRPHTKNILSVMFRFLEVSFATVWGCL
;
A
#
# COMPACT_ATOMS: atom_id res chain seq x y z
N MET A 1 33.44 -32.52 -6.05
CA MET A 1 32.02 -32.62 -5.63
C MET A 1 31.61 -31.23 -5.16
N ALA A 2 30.83 -30.50 -5.97
CA ALA A 2 30.36 -29.15 -5.62
C ALA A 2 29.02 -29.28 -4.89
N PHE A 3 28.99 -28.84 -3.63
CA PHE A 3 27.79 -28.79 -2.81
C PHE A 3 26.92 -27.65 -3.35
N VAL A 4 25.92 -27.98 -4.17
CA VAL A 4 24.88 -27.03 -4.57
C VAL A 4 23.98 -26.84 -3.34
N PRO A 5 23.87 -25.63 -2.77
CA PRO A 5 22.91 -25.42 -1.71
C PRO A 5 21.50 -25.55 -2.30
N THR A 6 20.79 -26.60 -1.92
CA THR A 6 19.36 -26.75 -2.18
C THR A 6 18.64 -25.57 -1.55
N PRO A 7 17.86 -24.77 -2.31
CA PRO A 7 17.02 -23.75 -1.71
C PRO A 7 15.97 -24.44 -0.86
N SER A 8 16.01 -24.18 0.44
CA SER A 8 15.00 -24.58 1.41
C SER A 8 13.58 -24.20 0.90
N PRO A 9 12.60 -25.12 0.96
CA PRO A 9 11.27 -24.94 0.36
C PRO A 9 10.44 -23.80 0.94
N THR A 10 10.87 -23.16 2.02
CA THR A 10 10.21 -22.00 2.64
C THR A 10 10.55 -20.65 1.99
N VAL A 11 11.66 -20.52 1.26
CA VAL A 11 12.13 -19.22 0.72
C VAL A 11 11.45 -18.88 -0.63
N VAL A 12 11.04 -19.92 -1.38
CA VAL A 12 10.48 -19.78 -2.73
C VAL A 12 9.08 -19.16 -2.72
N ASP A 13 8.30 -19.38 -1.65
CA ASP A 13 6.94 -18.85 -1.53
C ASP A 13 6.94 -17.34 -1.23
N GLN A 14 7.77 -16.90 -0.28
CA GLN A 14 7.88 -15.49 0.11
C GLN A 14 8.33 -14.57 -1.04
N THR A 15 9.29 -15.03 -1.85
CA THR A 15 9.80 -14.27 -3.00
C THR A 15 8.73 -14.12 -4.09
N THR A 16 7.86 -15.12 -4.24
CA THR A 16 6.75 -15.12 -5.20
C THR A 16 5.62 -14.21 -4.74
N LEU A 17 5.27 -14.27 -3.44
CA LEU A 17 4.31 -13.36 -2.81
C LEU A 17 4.74 -11.90 -2.94
N MET A 18 6.03 -11.59 -2.71
CA MET A 18 6.56 -10.25 -2.85
C MET A 18 6.32 -9.66 -4.25
N LYS A 19 6.60 -10.46 -5.29
CA LYS A 19 6.33 -10.06 -6.69
C LYS A 19 4.84 -9.88 -6.95
N LYS A 20 3.99 -10.74 -6.37
CA LYS A 20 2.53 -10.64 -6.49
C LYS A 20 2.01 -9.33 -5.89
N TYR A 21 2.45 -8.95 -4.69
CA TYR A 21 2.04 -7.68 -4.07
C TYR A 21 2.54 -6.46 -4.84
N LEU A 22 3.76 -6.50 -5.37
CA LEU A 22 4.25 -5.43 -6.25
C LEU A 22 3.37 -5.26 -7.49
N GLN A 23 2.90 -6.36 -8.08
CA GLN A 23 1.93 -6.29 -9.20
C GLN A 23 0.59 -5.72 -8.76
N PHE A 24 0.07 -6.11 -7.59
CA PHE A 24 -1.18 -5.57 -7.05
C PHE A 24 -1.10 -4.07 -6.81
N VAL A 25 0.00 -3.62 -6.21
CA VAL A 25 0.26 -2.20 -5.99
C VAL A 25 0.42 -1.50 -7.34
N ALA A 26 1.07 -2.13 -8.33
CA ALA A 26 1.18 -1.58 -9.67
C ALA A 26 -0.20 -1.37 -10.33
N ALA A 27 -1.10 -2.35 -10.20
CA ALA A 27 -2.47 -2.31 -10.70
C ALA A 27 -3.34 -1.26 -9.97
N LEU A 28 -2.98 -0.85 -8.75
CA LEU A 28 -3.71 0.18 -8.00
C LEU A 28 -3.80 1.51 -8.77
N THR A 29 -2.70 1.93 -9.38
CA THR A 29 -2.60 3.16 -10.19
C THR A 29 -2.95 2.93 -11.66
N ASP A 30 -3.34 1.73 -12.04
CA ASP A 30 -3.74 1.41 -13.40
C ASP A 30 -5.23 1.77 -13.62
N ASN A 31 -5.52 2.59 -14.63
CA ASN A 31 -6.90 3.03 -14.91
C ASN A 31 -7.74 1.99 -15.67
N ASN A 32 -7.12 0.92 -16.21
CA ASN A 32 -7.87 -0.18 -16.84
C ASN A 32 -8.45 -1.16 -15.81
N THR A 33 -7.91 -1.18 -14.59
CA THR A 33 -8.36 -2.13 -13.56
C THR A 33 -9.58 -1.58 -12.82
N PRO A 34 -10.71 -2.32 -12.74
CA PRO A 34 -11.89 -1.86 -12.03
C PRO A 34 -11.63 -1.75 -10.52
N ASP A 35 -12.30 -0.77 -9.86
CA ASP A 35 -12.12 -0.47 -8.44
C ASP A 35 -12.34 -1.67 -7.52
N GLU A 36 -13.31 -2.54 -7.82
CA GLU A 36 -13.56 -3.77 -7.05
C GLU A 36 -12.36 -4.73 -7.07
N THR A 37 -11.70 -4.86 -8.22
CA THR A 37 -10.52 -5.71 -8.36
C THR A 37 -9.35 -5.12 -7.58
N LYS A 38 -9.13 -3.80 -7.68
CA LYS A 38 -8.13 -3.11 -6.87
C LYS A 38 -8.38 -3.31 -5.38
N LEU A 39 -9.65 -3.27 -4.95
CA LEU A 39 -10.03 -3.47 -3.55
C LEU A 39 -9.65 -4.84 -3.04
N LYS A 40 -10.03 -5.90 -3.78
CA LYS A 40 -9.65 -7.27 -3.41
C LYS A 40 -8.14 -7.46 -3.38
N MET A 41 -7.42 -6.91 -4.36
CA MET A 41 -5.96 -6.97 -4.42
C MET A 41 -5.32 -6.30 -3.20
N MET A 42 -5.78 -5.09 -2.83
CA MET A 42 -5.22 -4.39 -1.67
C MET A 42 -5.62 -5.03 -0.34
N GLN A 43 -6.80 -5.64 -0.25
CA GLN A 43 -7.21 -6.39 0.94
C GLN A 43 -6.23 -7.53 1.19
N GLU A 44 -5.89 -8.28 0.14
CA GLU A 44 -4.91 -9.36 0.24
C GLU A 44 -3.51 -8.83 0.62
N VAL A 45 -3.08 -7.67 0.09
CA VAL A 45 -1.83 -7.01 0.50
C VAL A 45 -1.87 -6.68 2.00
N SER A 46 -2.99 -6.14 2.50
CA SER A 46 -3.14 -5.73 3.90
C SER A 46 -3.10 -6.92 4.85
N GLU A 47 -3.80 -8.01 4.52
CA GLU A 47 -3.84 -9.23 5.34
C GLU A 47 -2.46 -9.88 5.44
N ASN A 48 -1.70 -9.88 4.35
CA ASN A 48 -0.36 -10.45 4.31
C ASN A 48 0.75 -9.44 4.60
N PHE A 49 0.40 -8.21 4.95
CA PHE A 49 1.37 -7.12 5.14
C PHE A 49 2.38 -7.45 6.25
N GLU A 50 1.95 -8.10 7.34
CA GLU A 50 2.84 -8.57 8.41
C GLU A 50 3.93 -9.53 7.90
N ASN A 51 3.56 -10.43 7.00
CA ASN A 51 4.49 -11.37 6.37
C ASN A 51 5.52 -10.64 5.50
N VAL A 52 5.07 -9.58 4.81
CA VAL A 52 5.93 -8.71 3.99
C VAL A 52 6.90 -7.92 4.87
N THR A 53 6.44 -7.35 5.99
CA THR A 53 7.31 -6.61 6.93
C THR A 53 8.34 -7.49 7.62
N SER A 54 8.06 -8.79 7.75
CA SER A 54 8.98 -9.79 8.31
C SER A 54 10.00 -10.29 7.27
N SER A 55 9.82 -9.95 5.99
CA SER A 55 10.66 -10.42 4.90
C SER A 55 11.87 -9.50 4.68
N PRO A 56 13.07 -10.03 4.37
CA PRO A 56 14.26 -9.22 4.11
C PRO A 56 14.15 -8.32 2.87
N GLN A 57 13.20 -8.59 1.98
CA GLN A 57 12.98 -7.78 0.76
C GLN A 57 12.06 -6.57 1.00
N TYR A 58 11.62 -6.36 2.25
CA TYR A 58 10.72 -5.27 2.62
C TYR A 58 11.20 -3.88 2.19
N SER A 59 12.50 -3.61 2.29
CA SER A 59 13.08 -2.32 1.87
C SER A 59 12.80 -2.00 0.40
N THR A 60 13.00 -2.96 -0.50
CA THR A 60 12.71 -2.78 -1.94
C THR A 60 11.21 -2.64 -2.19
N PHE A 61 10.39 -3.35 -1.42
CA PHE A 61 8.93 -3.23 -1.51
C PHE A 61 8.46 -1.82 -1.13
N LEU A 62 9.00 -1.27 -0.05
CA LEU A 62 8.72 0.10 0.40
C LEU A 62 9.04 1.15 -0.67
N GLU A 63 10.19 1.03 -1.32
CA GLU A 63 10.61 1.96 -2.37
C GLU A 63 9.59 2.02 -3.54
N HIS A 64 8.88 0.93 -3.81
CA HIS A 64 7.89 0.86 -4.88
C HIS A 64 6.47 1.20 -4.41
N ILE A 65 6.09 0.74 -3.21
CA ILE A 65 4.72 0.90 -2.70
C ILE A 65 4.43 2.32 -2.20
N ILE A 66 5.40 2.97 -1.57
CA ILE A 66 5.24 4.33 -1.03
C ILE A 66 4.85 5.32 -2.14
N PRO A 67 5.64 5.51 -3.21
CA PRO A 67 5.27 6.48 -4.24
C PRO A 67 3.94 6.13 -4.90
N ARG A 68 3.63 4.83 -5.06
CA ARG A 68 2.39 4.39 -5.72
C ARG A 68 1.14 4.63 -4.87
N PHE A 69 1.22 4.39 -3.56
CA PHE A 69 0.18 4.78 -2.62
C PHE A 69 0.02 6.29 -2.53
N LEU A 70 1.13 7.05 -2.50
CA LEU A 70 1.06 8.51 -2.49
C LEU A 70 0.38 9.05 -3.75
N THR A 71 0.73 8.54 -4.95
CA THR A 71 0.05 8.90 -6.20
C THR A 71 -1.43 8.56 -6.14
N PHE A 72 -1.78 7.33 -5.74
CA PHE A 72 -3.19 6.90 -5.63
C PHE A 72 -4.00 7.77 -4.65
N LEU A 73 -3.38 8.18 -3.54
CA LEU A 73 -3.99 9.06 -2.54
C LEU A 73 -4.09 10.51 -3.03
N GLN A 74 -3.11 11.02 -3.79
CA GLN A 74 -3.10 12.39 -4.30
C GLN A 74 -4.03 12.59 -5.51
N ASP A 75 -4.13 11.60 -6.39
CA ASP A 75 -5.01 11.63 -7.57
C ASP A 75 -6.49 11.50 -7.19
N GLY A 76 -6.74 11.22 -5.92
CA GLY A 76 -8.05 10.91 -5.43
C GLY A 76 -8.97 12.11 -5.24
N GLU A 77 -9.88 12.36 -6.18
CA GLU A 77 -10.95 13.36 -6.02
C GLU A 77 -11.83 13.04 -4.78
N VAL A 78 -12.19 14.07 -4.01
CA VAL A 78 -13.03 13.99 -2.80
C VAL A 78 -14.47 13.67 -3.21
N GLN A 79 -14.78 12.40 -3.38
CA GLN A 79 -16.15 11.96 -3.73
C GLN A 79 -16.99 11.81 -2.45
N PHE A 80 -17.96 12.70 -2.28
CA PHE A 80 -18.85 12.85 -1.11
C PHE A 80 -19.84 11.69 -0.88
N LEU A 81 -19.90 10.65 -1.73
CA LEU A 81 -20.83 9.53 -1.54
C LEU A 81 -20.13 8.32 -0.90
N GLN A 82 -20.61 7.97 0.30
CA GLN A 82 -20.09 7.00 1.25
C GLN A 82 -20.06 5.52 0.77
N GLU A 83 -20.46 5.22 -0.45
CA GLU A 83 -20.75 3.83 -0.89
C GLU A 83 -19.93 3.33 -2.10
N LYS A 84 -18.94 4.08 -2.60
CA LYS A 84 -18.11 3.57 -3.72
C LYS A 84 -16.89 2.75 -3.23
N PRO A 85 -16.53 1.66 -3.93
CA PRO A 85 -15.35 0.83 -3.62
C PRO A 85 -14.05 1.64 -3.56
N THR A 86 -13.96 2.75 -4.29
CA THR A 86 -12.84 3.69 -4.27
C THR A 86 -12.59 4.31 -2.87
N GLN A 87 -13.64 4.57 -2.07
CA GLN A 87 -13.48 5.09 -0.71
C GLN A 87 -12.94 4.01 0.25
N GLN A 88 -13.46 2.78 0.14
CA GLN A 88 -12.92 1.65 0.90
C GLN A 88 -11.46 1.40 0.55
N LEU A 89 -11.11 1.51 -0.74
CA LEU A 89 -9.75 1.39 -1.24
C LEU A 89 -8.82 2.43 -0.61
N ARG A 90 -9.24 3.71 -0.55
CA ARG A 90 -8.49 4.77 0.13
C ARG A 90 -8.30 4.47 1.61
N LYS A 91 -9.38 4.12 2.32
CA LYS A 91 -9.30 3.78 3.74
C LYS A 91 -8.29 2.66 3.97
N LEU A 92 -8.38 1.59 3.17
CA LEU A 92 -7.51 0.43 3.29
C LEU A 92 -6.04 0.78 2.99
N VAL A 93 -5.76 1.60 1.95
CA VAL A 93 -4.41 2.07 1.65
C VAL A 93 -3.85 2.90 2.81
N LEU A 94 -4.64 3.80 3.39
CA LEU A 94 -4.27 4.52 4.62
C LEU A 94 -4.00 3.57 5.78
N GLU A 95 -4.80 2.50 5.90
CA GLU A 95 -4.58 1.48 6.93
C GLU A 95 -3.24 0.75 6.75
N ILE A 96 -2.93 0.33 5.52
CA ILE A 96 -1.64 -0.30 5.21
C ILE A 96 -0.50 0.66 5.53
N ILE A 97 -0.61 1.95 5.15
CA ILE A 97 0.44 2.95 5.41
C ILE A 97 0.67 3.14 6.91
N HIS A 98 -0.37 3.16 7.76
CA HIS A 98 -0.16 3.30 9.20
C HIS A 98 0.46 2.05 9.83
N ARG A 99 0.20 0.87 9.27
CA ARG A 99 0.77 -0.41 9.75
C ARG A 99 2.25 -0.56 9.41
N ILE A 100 2.80 0.27 8.54
CA ILE A 100 4.21 0.27 8.17
C ILE A 100 5.08 0.52 9.42
N PRO A 101 5.87 -0.46 9.91
CA PRO A 101 6.77 -0.24 11.03
C PRO A 101 7.87 0.76 10.67
N THR A 102 8.10 1.72 11.55
CA THR A 102 9.12 2.78 11.36
C THR A 102 10.52 2.15 11.38
N ASN A 103 11.07 1.90 10.18
CA ASN A 103 12.42 1.38 10.00
C ASN A 103 13.37 2.48 9.52
N GLU A 104 14.68 2.24 9.63
CA GLU A 104 15.73 3.18 9.20
C GLU A 104 15.61 3.55 7.71
N HIS A 105 15.25 2.57 6.88
CA HIS A 105 14.96 2.73 5.45
C HIS A 105 13.73 3.58 5.15
N LEU A 106 12.84 3.75 6.13
CA LEU A 106 11.60 4.53 5.99
C LEU A 106 11.78 6.00 6.30
N ARG A 107 12.76 6.36 7.13
CA ARG A 107 13.06 7.75 7.53
C ARG A 107 13.02 8.76 6.37
N PRO A 108 13.62 8.51 5.19
CA PRO A 108 13.58 9.48 4.10
C PRO A 108 12.16 9.68 3.53
N HIS A 109 11.30 8.65 3.59
CA HIS A 109 9.94 8.68 3.06
C HIS A 109 8.88 9.11 4.07
N THR A 110 9.18 9.03 5.38
CA THR A 110 8.26 9.36 6.47
C THR A 110 7.69 10.77 6.35
N LYS A 111 8.48 11.76 5.91
CA LYS A 111 8.01 13.14 5.68
C LYS A 111 6.91 13.23 4.62
N ASN A 112 7.04 12.52 3.50
CA ASN A 112 6.04 12.52 2.44
C ASN A 112 4.75 11.82 2.89
N ILE A 113 4.89 10.72 3.63
CA ILE A 113 3.75 9.99 4.21
C ILE A 113 2.99 10.89 5.19
N LEU A 114 3.69 11.51 6.16
CA LEU A 114 3.10 12.45 7.12
C LEU A 114 2.41 13.61 6.42
N SER A 115 3.05 14.22 5.41
CA SER A 115 2.46 15.32 4.66
C SER A 115 1.14 14.93 3.99
N VAL A 116 1.05 13.73 3.42
CA VAL A 116 -0.19 13.23 2.83
C VAL A 116 -1.23 12.92 3.91
N MET A 117 -0.85 12.29 5.02
CA MET A 117 -1.76 12.05 6.14
C MET A 117 -2.37 13.35 6.70
N PHE A 118 -1.55 14.39 6.90
CA PHE A 118 -2.03 15.70 7.34
C PHE A 118 -2.99 16.32 6.33
N ARG A 119 -2.69 16.24 5.03
CA ARG A 119 -3.58 16.72 3.98
C ARG A 119 -4.92 15.97 3.98
N PHE A 120 -4.92 14.65 4.21
CA PHE A 120 -6.16 13.86 4.34
C PHE A 120 -6.97 14.21 5.58
N LEU A 121 -6.31 14.47 6.72
CA LEU A 121 -6.94 14.96 7.94
C LEU A 121 -7.59 16.33 7.73
N GLU A 122 -6.86 17.26 7.09
CA GLU A 122 -7.35 18.59 6.76
C GLU A 122 -8.54 18.53 5.79
N VAL A 123 -8.45 17.71 4.75
CA VAL A 123 -9.55 17.49 3.79
C VAL A 123 -10.75 16.82 4.46
N SER A 124 -10.57 15.82 5.33
CA SER A 124 -11.69 15.22 6.08
C SER A 124 -12.38 16.25 6.98
N PHE A 125 -11.60 17.11 7.66
CA PHE A 125 -12.16 18.16 8.51
C PHE A 125 -12.91 19.22 7.68
N ALA A 126 -12.36 19.63 6.54
CA ALA A 126 -12.99 20.59 5.64
C ALA A 126 -14.23 20.05 4.93
N THR A 127 -14.26 18.76 4.61
CA THR A 127 -15.41 18.10 3.95
C THR A 127 -16.58 17.94 4.93
N VAL A 128 -16.30 17.66 6.21
CA VAL A 128 -17.31 17.55 7.27
C VAL A 128 -17.84 18.93 7.70
N TRP A 129 -17.01 19.97 7.68
CA TRP A 129 -17.42 21.33 8.08
C TRP A 129 -17.92 22.22 6.93
N GLY A 130 -17.58 21.89 5.68
CA GLY A 130 -18.06 22.60 4.48
C GLY A 130 -19.45 22.16 4.01
N CYS A 131 -20.04 21.16 4.68
CA CYS A 131 -21.39 20.68 4.43
C CYS A 131 -22.39 21.03 5.56
N LEU A 132 -22.01 21.93 6.47
CA LEU A 132 -22.84 22.43 7.57
C LEU A 132 -23.22 23.90 7.37
#